data_AF-A0A2T3HJW0-F1
#
_entry.id   AF-A0A2T3HJW0-F1
#
_cell.length_a   1.000
_cell.length_b   1.000
_cell.length_c   1.000
_cell.angle_alpha   90.00
_cell.angle_beta   90.00
_cell.angle_gamma   90.00
#
_symmetry.space_group_name_H-M   'P 1'
#
loop_
_entity.id
_entity.type
_entity.pdbx_description
1 polymer ?
#
loop_
_entity_poly.entity_id
_entity_poly.type
_entity_poly.pdbx_seq_one_letter_code
_entity_poly.pdbx_strand_id
1 'polypeptide(L)'
;MKQSDDNRFIPMTSINSGRGVAVGEDLYCLTNQIVNLVMLGKPDEKWVLIDAGMPKSGPDIIEAAAERFGKGNAPECIILTHGHFDHVGGLVHLLEHWPVPVYAHPDEFPFLNGSQDYPEPDPGVEGGMLAKISSIYPHEATNVAEVLKPLPEDGSVPHCAGWKWVSTPGHAPGHVSFFREADGVLISGDAVITVQQDEMYKVLVQKKEINGPPRYLTTDWEAAEISLQRLNALKPQVLVPGHGQVMSGQELQQALNHLAENFRELAVPAHGRYVEKKKRNLPPLLLWLLALLFCSCATWKPGRPGQARLGSKTFVIIGASSGFGRGVAEELGRLKANVVLASRREAPLQEVADTIRKYGGTALVVPTDISKPEDLLALQEKTLAAFKTVDVWINMAGVGAIGRFWEIPLAEQERVVDINLKGVIYGSHTAINLFRKQGYGVLINMGSVESFNPLAYHASYAATKGGIRHLSQAINHELRLSGNKDIEIVTIEPWAADTPFWQHAANYSGRTARMAAMDHPQKVVNAVLRASLRPRREIPVGWKAKATRIFHRITPHGSERFSANVAHRSQIKTAPPAPVTSGSAFKPMSTGTGVTGGVKARMKRENEAGKTKRE
;
A
#
# COMPACT_ATOMS: atom_id res chain seq x y z
N MET A 1 -27.03 -25.95 -24.24
CA MET A 1 -25.64 -25.55 -23.86
C MET A 1 -25.40 -24.07 -24.15
N LYS A 2 -24.63 -23.35 -23.32
CA LYS A 2 -24.29 -21.92 -23.48
C LYS A 2 -22.84 -21.66 -23.02
N GLN A 3 -22.04 -21.00 -23.84
CA GLN A 3 -20.69 -20.55 -23.46
C GLN A 3 -20.78 -19.31 -22.55
N SER A 4 -19.81 -19.10 -21.66
CA SER A 4 -19.77 -17.89 -20.82
C SER A 4 -19.78 -16.59 -21.65
N ASP A 5 -20.43 -15.54 -21.15
CA ASP A 5 -20.61 -14.28 -21.90
C ASP A 5 -19.30 -13.47 -21.97
N ASP A 6 -18.39 -13.71 -21.04
CA ASP A 6 -17.03 -13.17 -20.98
C ASP A 6 -15.98 -14.00 -21.77
N ASN A 7 -16.38 -15.03 -22.54
CA ASN A 7 -15.48 -15.88 -23.34
C ASN A 7 -14.81 -15.11 -24.50
N ARG A 8 -13.79 -14.32 -24.17
CA ARG A 8 -13.08 -13.43 -25.08
C ARG A 8 -11.71 -14.01 -25.39
N PHE A 9 -11.25 -13.74 -26.61
CA PHE A 9 -9.89 -14.10 -27.00
C PHE A 9 -8.88 -13.37 -26.12
N ILE A 10 -7.93 -14.12 -25.55
CA ILE A 10 -6.87 -13.60 -24.69
C ILE A 10 -5.57 -13.61 -25.50
N PRO A 11 -4.91 -12.46 -25.73
CA PRO A 11 -3.73 -12.38 -26.56
C PRO A 11 -2.47 -12.84 -25.80
N MET A 12 -2.46 -14.09 -25.32
CA MET A 12 -1.33 -14.66 -24.60
C MET A 12 -0.96 -16.01 -25.21
N THR A 13 0.18 -16.07 -25.88
CA THR A 13 0.60 -17.25 -26.63
C THR A 13 2.04 -17.62 -26.25
N SER A 14 2.29 -18.89 -25.98
CA SER A 14 3.64 -19.41 -25.75
C SER A 14 4.32 -19.80 -27.06
N ILE A 15 5.65 -19.94 -27.05
CA ILE A 15 6.42 -20.51 -28.18
C ILE A 15 6.02 -21.95 -28.55
N ASN A 16 5.28 -22.64 -27.68
CA ASN A 16 4.82 -24.00 -27.89
C ASN A 16 3.37 -24.08 -28.39
N SER A 17 2.66 -22.96 -28.55
CA SER A 17 1.31 -22.96 -29.08
C SER A 17 1.22 -23.68 -30.42
N GLY A 18 0.25 -24.58 -30.57
CA GLY A 18 0.05 -25.41 -31.75
C GLY A 18 1.03 -26.59 -31.86
N ARG A 19 1.97 -26.74 -30.91
CA ARG A 19 2.85 -27.91 -30.87
C ARG A 19 2.24 -28.98 -29.99
N GLY A 20 2.29 -30.23 -30.46
CA GLY A 20 1.96 -31.38 -29.64
C GLY A 20 3.15 -32.29 -29.39
N VAL A 21 3.12 -32.97 -28.25
CA VAL A 21 4.16 -33.89 -27.79
C VAL A 21 3.51 -35.24 -27.51
N ALA A 22 3.97 -36.29 -28.18
CA ALA A 22 3.58 -37.65 -27.86
C ALA A 22 4.27 -38.11 -26.57
N VAL A 23 3.49 -38.64 -25.64
CA VAL A 23 3.96 -39.16 -24.35
C VAL A 23 3.59 -40.65 -24.31
N GLY A 24 4.39 -41.47 -25.00
CA GLY A 24 4.04 -42.86 -25.28
C GLY A 24 3.17 -43.00 -26.53
N GLU A 25 2.58 -44.18 -26.72
CA GLU A 25 1.82 -44.53 -27.94
C GLU A 25 0.42 -43.91 -27.97
N ASP A 26 -0.21 -43.78 -26.81
CA ASP A 26 -1.63 -43.47 -26.69
C ASP A 26 -1.92 -42.12 -26.03
N LEU A 27 -0.90 -41.32 -25.70
CA LEU A 27 -1.10 -39.99 -25.10
C LEU A 27 -0.45 -38.90 -25.94
N TYR A 28 -1.21 -37.85 -26.22
CA TYR A 28 -0.73 -36.65 -26.89
C TYR A 28 -1.07 -35.41 -26.08
N CYS A 29 -0.05 -34.65 -25.73
CA CYS A 29 -0.21 -33.35 -25.08
C CYS A 29 -0.15 -32.27 -26.16
N LEU A 30 -1.24 -31.54 -26.40
CA LEU A 30 -1.28 -30.41 -27.32
C LEU A 30 -1.28 -29.10 -26.53
N THR A 31 -0.35 -28.19 -26.82
CA THR A 31 -0.38 -26.85 -26.22
C THR A 31 -1.24 -25.92 -27.07
N ASN A 32 -2.39 -25.48 -26.55
CA ASN A 32 -3.18 -24.39 -27.13
C ASN A 32 -2.82 -23.08 -26.44
N GLN A 33 -2.17 -22.15 -27.15
CA GLN A 33 -1.65 -20.90 -26.60
C GLN A 33 -0.69 -21.10 -25.42
N ILE A 34 -1.20 -21.15 -24.18
CA ILE A 34 -0.43 -21.35 -22.95
C ILE A 34 -0.87 -22.59 -22.15
N VAL A 35 -2.00 -23.21 -22.49
CA VAL A 35 -2.59 -24.34 -21.78
C VAL A 35 -2.38 -25.63 -22.55
N ASN A 36 -2.20 -26.72 -21.84
CA ASN A 36 -2.09 -28.05 -22.39
C ASN A 36 -3.42 -28.79 -22.26
N LEU A 37 -3.82 -29.45 -23.33
CA LEU A 37 -4.90 -30.43 -23.35
C LEU A 37 -4.34 -31.78 -23.77
N VAL A 38 -5.02 -32.85 -23.38
CA VAL A 38 -4.55 -34.21 -23.64
C VAL A 38 -5.54 -34.96 -24.53
N MET A 39 -5.03 -35.55 -25.60
CA MET A 39 -5.77 -36.52 -26.40
C MET A 39 -5.26 -37.91 -26.05
N LEU A 40 -6.14 -38.73 -25.46
CA LEU A 40 -5.83 -40.07 -25.00
C LEU A 40 -6.48 -41.11 -25.91
N GLY A 41 -5.67 -41.81 -26.69
CA GLY A 41 -6.03 -42.84 -27.65
C GLY A 41 -4.86 -43.08 -28.61
N LYS A 42 -4.79 -44.29 -29.16
CA LYS A 42 -3.87 -44.59 -30.26
C LYS A 42 -4.36 -43.93 -31.55
N PRO A 43 -3.45 -43.56 -32.47
CA PRO A 43 -3.85 -43.04 -33.78
C PRO A 43 -4.89 -43.95 -34.46
N ASP A 44 -5.89 -43.33 -35.08
CA ASP A 44 -7.03 -43.99 -35.75
C ASP A 44 -7.91 -44.92 -34.89
N GLU A 45 -7.72 -44.96 -33.57
CA GLU A 45 -8.57 -45.71 -32.62
C GLU A 45 -9.57 -44.79 -31.90
N LYS A 46 -10.38 -45.37 -31.02
CA LYS A 46 -11.24 -44.62 -30.08
C LYS A 46 -10.37 -43.82 -29.12
N TRP A 47 -10.81 -42.61 -28.81
CA TRP A 47 -10.03 -41.68 -28.00
C TRP A 47 -10.89 -40.80 -27.10
N VAL A 48 -10.24 -40.14 -26.14
CA VAL A 48 -10.85 -39.24 -25.16
C VAL A 48 -10.08 -37.92 -25.16
N LEU A 49 -10.81 -36.82 -25.03
CA LEU A 49 -10.24 -35.49 -24.85
C LEU A 49 -10.23 -35.12 -23.36
N ILE A 50 -9.10 -34.67 -22.83
CA ILE A 50 -8.98 -34.10 -21.50
C ILE A 50 -8.68 -32.61 -21.64
N ASP A 51 -9.58 -31.79 -21.09
CA ASP A 51 -9.67 -30.33 -21.21
C ASP A 51 -9.88 -29.81 -22.65
N ALA A 52 -10.46 -28.61 -22.74
CA ALA A 52 -10.95 -27.98 -23.97
C ALA A 52 -10.29 -26.62 -24.26
N GLY A 53 -9.11 -26.37 -23.68
CA GLY A 53 -8.22 -25.28 -24.02
C GLY A 53 -8.77 -23.86 -23.81
N MET A 54 -8.01 -22.88 -24.32
CA MET A 54 -8.31 -21.44 -24.17
C MET A 54 -9.59 -21.04 -24.92
N PRO A 55 -10.16 -19.84 -24.62
CA PRO A 55 -11.25 -19.25 -25.38
C PRO A 55 -11.05 -19.34 -26.90
N LYS A 56 -12.05 -19.88 -27.59
CA LYS A 56 -12.10 -20.04 -29.07
C LYS A 56 -11.11 -21.06 -29.67
N SER A 57 -10.58 -21.98 -28.87
CA SER A 57 -9.66 -23.04 -29.31
C SER A 57 -10.31 -24.21 -30.07
N GLY A 58 -11.64 -24.29 -30.10
CA GLY A 58 -12.38 -25.41 -30.69
C GLY A 58 -11.92 -25.83 -32.10
N PRO A 59 -11.79 -24.91 -33.08
CA PRO A 59 -11.30 -25.25 -34.41
C PRO A 59 -9.90 -25.89 -34.42
N ASP A 60 -8.95 -25.33 -33.66
CA ASP A 60 -7.58 -25.84 -33.59
C ASP A 60 -7.53 -27.26 -33.00
N ILE A 61 -8.38 -27.54 -32.01
CA ILE A 61 -8.49 -28.85 -31.36
C ILE A 61 -9.09 -29.87 -32.33
N ILE A 62 -10.13 -29.50 -33.09
CA ILE A 62 -10.75 -30.35 -34.10
C ILE A 62 -9.75 -30.69 -35.20
N GLU A 63 -8.95 -29.72 -35.66
CA GLU A 63 -7.90 -29.93 -36.65
C GLU A 63 -6.84 -30.91 -36.14
N ALA A 64 -6.28 -30.67 -34.96
CA ALA A 64 -5.29 -31.56 -34.36
C ALA A 64 -5.83 -32.98 -34.09
N ALA A 65 -7.10 -33.11 -33.71
CA ALA A 65 -7.75 -34.41 -33.54
C ALA A 65 -7.91 -35.13 -34.90
N ALA A 66 -8.30 -34.41 -35.95
CA ALA A 66 -8.43 -34.97 -37.29
C ALA A 66 -7.09 -35.44 -37.87
N GLU A 67 -5.99 -34.75 -37.56
CA GLU A 67 -4.63 -35.16 -37.93
C GLU A 67 -4.19 -36.45 -37.23
N ARG A 68 -4.58 -36.64 -35.96
CA ARG A 68 -4.14 -37.78 -35.14
C ARG A 68 -5.03 -39.01 -35.25
N PHE A 69 -6.35 -38.83 -35.34
CA PHE A 69 -7.34 -39.91 -35.25
C PHE A 69 -8.16 -40.10 -36.53
N GLY A 70 -7.90 -39.29 -37.55
CA GLY A 70 -8.64 -39.29 -38.80
C GLY A 70 -9.85 -38.35 -38.79
N LYS A 71 -10.17 -37.80 -39.97
CA LYS A 71 -11.32 -36.91 -40.14
C LYS A 71 -12.63 -37.63 -39.80
N GLY A 72 -13.43 -37.02 -38.92
CA GLY A 72 -14.74 -37.53 -38.51
C GLY A 72 -14.71 -38.52 -37.34
N ASN A 73 -13.54 -38.84 -36.79
CA ASN A 73 -13.41 -39.67 -35.60
C ASN A 73 -13.56 -38.80 -34.33
N ALA A 74 -14.79 -38.71 -33.81
CA ALA A 74 -15.10 -37.96 -32.60
C ALA A 74 -14.56 -38.67 -31.33
N PRO A 75 -14.21 -37.92 -30.26
CA PRO A 75 -13.86 -38.54 -29.00
C PRO A 75 -15.07 -39.26 -28.39
N GLU A 76 -14.86 -40.31 -27.60
CA GLU A 76 -15.94 -41.01 -26.89
C GLU A 76 -16.55 -40.11 -25.78
N CYS A 77 -15.72 -39.25 -25.19
CA CYS A 77 -16.12 -38.25 -24.22
C CYS A 77 -15.09 -37.12 -24.08
N ILE A 78 -15.50 -36.02 -23.44
CA ILE A 78 -14.59 -34.98 -22.94
C ILE A 78 -14.54 -35.12 -21.41
N ILE A 79 -13.34 -35.04 -20.82
CA ILE A 79 -13.13 -35.09 -19.38
C ILE A 79 -12.44 -33.79 -18.96
N LEU A 80 -12.92 -33.15 -17.90
CA LEU A 80 -12.33 -31.90 -17.40
C LEU A 80 -11.52 -32.16 -16.14
N THR A 81 -10.32 -31.56 -16.07
CA THR A 81 -9.57 -31.44 -14.82
C THR A 81 -10.28 -30.46 -13.88
N HIS A 82 -10.79 -29.35 -14.43
CA HIS A 82 -11.61 -28.35 -13.76
C HIS A 82 -12.24 -27.38 -14.78
N GLY A 83 -13.08 -26.46 -14.31
CA GLY A 83 -13.90 -25.58 -15.16
C GLY A 83 -13.36 -24.17 -15.47
N HIS A 84 -12.10 -23.83 -15.14
CA HIS A 84 -11.58 -22.50 -15.47
C HIS A 84 -11.53 -22.24 -16.98
N PHE A 85 -11.55 -20.96 -17.37
CA PHE A 85 -11.73 -20.49 -18.75
C PHE A 85 -10.70 -21.05 -19.75
N ASP A 86 -9.49 -21.35 -19.28
CA ASP A 86 -8.38 -21.89 -20.04
C ASP A 86 -8.47 -23.41 -20.22
N HIS A 87 -9.39 -24.08 -19.54
CA HIS A 87 -9.68 -25.51 -19.69
C HIS A 87 -11.06 -25.77 -20.31
N VAL A 88 -11.95 -24.77 -20.37
CA VAL A 88 -13.30 -24.90 -20.98
C VAL A 88 -13.59 -23.92 -22.12
N GLY A 89 -12.62 -23.10 -22.53
CA GLY A 89 -12.85 -21.98 -23.45
C GLY A 89 -13.24 -22.38 -24.88
N GLY A 90 -12.92 -23.61 -25.28
CA GLY A 90 -13.38 -24.24 -26.53
C GLY A 90 -14.58 -25.19 -26.37
N LEU A 91 -15.04 -25.46 -25.14
CA LEU A 91 -15.88 -26.61 -24.83
C LEU A 91 -17.21 -26.62 -25.58
N VAL A 92 -17.96 -25.50 -25.61
CA VAL A 92 -19.28 -25.47 -26.27
C VAL A 92 -19.15 -25.66 -27.77
N HIS A 93 -18.13 -25.07 -28.40
CA HIS A 93 -17.87 -25.28 -29.82
C HIS A 93 -17.52 -26.73 -30.14
N LEU A 94 -16.74 -27.38 -29.28
CA LEU A 94 -16.44 -28.79 -29.40
C LEU A 94 -17.69 -29.66 -29.25
N LEU A 95 -18.62 -29.32 -28.35
CA LEU A 95 -19.85 -30.09 -28.15
C LEU A 95 -20.89 -29.88 -29.26
N GLU A 96 -20.90 -28.71 -29.90
CA GLU A 96 -21.66 -28.47 -31.12
C GLU A 96 -21.15 -29.35 -32.28
N HIS A 97 -19.85 -29.62 -32.31
CA HIS A 97 -19.22 -30.47 -33.32
C HIS A 97 -19.27 -31.98 -32.98
N TRP A 98 -19.07 -32.31 -31.70
CA TRP A 98 -19.04 -33.66 -31.12
C TRP A 98 -20.03 -33.74 -29.96
N PRO A 99 -21.28 -34.18 -30.17
CA PRO A 99 -22.29 -34.26 -29.13
C PRO A 99 -22.05 -35.46 -28.21
N VAL A 100 -21.04 -35.33 -27.34
CA VAL A 100 -20.50 -36.40 -26.49
C VAL A 100 -20.64 -36.02 -25.01
N PRO A 101 -20.65 -36.98 -24.06
CA PRO A 101 -20.73 -36.66 -22.64
C PRO A 101 -19.48 -35.90 -22.14
N VAL A 102 -19.70 -34.98 -21.20
CA VAL A 102 -18.64 -34.28 -20.47
C VAL A 102 -18.57 -34.83 -19.06
N TYR A 103 -17.42 -35.32 -18.64
CA TYR A 103 -17.20 -35.79 -17.26
C TYR A 103 -16.39 -34.78 -16.46
N ALA A 104 -16.87 -34.46 -15.25
CA ALA A 104 -16.16 -33.61 -14.30
C ALA A 104 -16.45 -34.08 -12.86
N HIS A 105 -15.66 -33.60 -11.90
CA HIS A 105 -15.95 -33.83 -10.49
C HIS A 105 -17.26 -33.13 -10.10
N PRO A 106 -18.12 -33.73 -9.25
CA PRO A 106 -19.39 -33.11 -8.83
C PRO A 106 -19.24 -31.69 -8.26
N ASP A 107 -18.15 -31.40 -7.55
CA ASP A 107 -17.89 -30.06 -7.00
C ASP A 107 -17.62 -28.98 -8.07
N GLU A 108 -17.34 -29.36 -9.32
CA GLU A 108 -17.22 -28.43 -10.46
C GLU A 108 -18.56 -28.14 -11.13
N PHE A 109 -19.62 -28.88 -10.81
CA PHE A 109 -20.91 -28.75 -11.48
C PHE A 109 -21.50 -27.34 -11.40
N PRO A 110 -21.43 -26.61 -10.27
CA PRO A 110 -21.97 -25.26 -10.19
C PRO A 110 -21.40 -24.31 -11.26
N PHE A 111 -20.12 -24.49 -11.61
CA PHE A 111 -19.40 -23.68 -12.60
C PHE A 111 -19.60 -24.15 -14.05
N LEU A 112 -20.08 -25.38 -14.22
CA LEU A 112 -20.31 -26.03 -15.52
C LEU A 112 -21.79 -26.15 -15.90
N ASN A 113 -22.71 -25.79 -15.00
CA ASN A 113 -24.15 -25.75 -15.25
C ASN A 113 -24.71 -24.31 -15.28
N GLY A 114 -23.86 -23.30 -15.17
CA GLY A 114 -24.23 -21.89 -15.18
C GLY A 114 -24.87 -21.37 -13.87
N SER A 115 -24.79 -22.11 -12.77
CA SER A 115 -25.41 -21.68 -11.49
C SER A 115 -24.52 -20.79 -10.63
N GLN A 116 -23.19 -20.86 -10.81
CA GLN A 116 -22.23 -20.09 -10.04
C GLN A 116 -20.96 -19.78 -10.85
N ASP A 117 -20.50 -18.53 -10.83
CA ASP A 117 -19.22 -18.12 -11.41
C ASP A 117 -18.04 -18.49 -10.49
N TYR A 118 -16.84 -18.66 -11.06
CA TYR A 118 -15.63 -18.79 -10.24
C TYR A 118 -15.36 -17.50 -9.46
N PRO A 119 -14.67 -17.56 -8.32
CA PRO A 119 -14.21 -16.35 -7.65
C PRO A 119 -13.36 -15.48 -8.57
N GLU A 120 -13.52 -14.15 -8.48
CA GLU A 120 -12.74 -13.21 -9.29
C GLU A 120 -11.23 -13.45 -9.17
N PRO A 121 -10.45 -13.34 -10.26
CA PRO A 121 -8.99 -13.40 -10.18
C PRO A 121 -8.43 -12.32 -9.22
N ASP A 122 -7.29 -12.60 -8.58
CA ASP A 122 -6.67 -11.68 -7.61
C ASP A 122 -5.54 -10.84 -8.23
N PRO A 123 -5.79 -9.56 -8.61
CA PRO A 123 -4.75 -8.69 -9.12
C PRO A 123 -3.79 -8.17 -8.04
N GLY A 124 -4.11 -8.40 -6.76
CA GLY A 124 -3.31 -8.00 -5.60
C GLY A 124 -2.41 -9.11 -5.05
N VAL A 125 -2.40 -10.30 -5.65
CA VAL A 125 -1.55 -11.41 -5.23
C VAL A 125 -0.08 -11.14 -5.57
N GLU A 126 0.84 -11.67 -4.77
CA GLU A 126 2.25 -11.70 -5.14
C GLU A 126 2.44 -12.41 -6.49
N GLY A 127 3.01 -11.70 -7.44
CA GLY A 127 3.32 -12.23 -8.76
C GLY A 127 3.76 -11.16 -9.75
N GLY A 128 4.15 -11.60 -10.94
CA GLY A 128 4.57 -10.74 -12.04
C GLY A 128 3.41 -10.03 -12.75
N MET A 129 3.64 -9.58 -13.98
CA MET A 129 2.69 -8.74 -14.71
C MET A 129 1.35 -9.44 -14.99
N LEU A 130 1.34 -10.77 -15.13
CA LEU A 130 0.13 -11.55 -15.42
C LEU A 130 -0.83 -11.58 -14.24
N ALA A 131 -0.31 -11.73 -13.02
CA ALA A 131 -1.10 -11.55 -11.80
C ALA A 131 -1.74 -10.16 -11.76
N LYS A 132 -1.02 -9.08 -12.10
CA LYS A 132 -1.52 -7.69 -12.03
C LYS A 132 -2.61 -7.34 -13.04
N ILE A 133 -2.69 -8.06 -14.16
CA ILE A 133 -3.72 -7.85 -15.19
C ILE A 133 -4.85 -8.88 -15.10
N SER A 134 -4.82 -9.78 -14.11
CA SER A 134 -5.73 -10.93 -14.01
C SER A 134 -7.21 -10.59 -13.99
N SER A 135 -7.57 -9.35 -13.63
CA SER A 135 -8.95 -8.83 -13.70
C SER A 135 -9.57 -8.83 -15.10
N ILE A 136 -8.79 -9.08 -16.16
CA ILE A 136 -9.30 -9.21 -17.54
C ILE A 136 -9.63 -10.66 -17.92
N TYR A 137 -9.25 -11.63 -17.10
CA TYR A 137 -9.45 -13.04 -17.41
C TYR A 137 -10.91 -13.45 -17.15
N PRO A 138 -11.49 -14.29 -18.02
CA PRO A 138 -12.84 -14.79 -17.83
C PRO A 138 -12.97 -15.58 -16.53
N HIS A 139 -14.13 -15.49 -15.89
CA HIS A 139 -14.46 -16.25 -14.66
C HIS A 139 -15.94 -16.66 -14.63
N GLU A 140 -16.76 -16.18 -15.56
CA GLU A 140 -18.18 -16.53 -15.63
C GLU A 140 -18.38 -18.00 -16.02
N ALA A 141 -19.44 -18.58 -15.49
CA ALA A 141 -19.75 -19.99 -15.67
C ALA A 141 -20.09 -20.34 -17.13
N THR A 142 -19.62 -21.50 -17.58
CA THR A 142 -20.08 -22.14 -18.82
C THR A 142 -21.23 -23.10 -18.49
N ASN A 143 -22.23 -23.24 -19.36
CA ASN A 143 -23.37 -24.12 -19.14
C ASN A 143 -23.43 -25.27 -20.15
N VAL A 144 -23.03 -26.46 -19.68
CA VAL A 144 -23.09 -27.74 -20.40
C VAL A 144 -23.90 -28.79 -19.65
N ALA A 145 -24.84 -28.36 -18.79
CA ALA A 145 -25.59 -29.24 -17.88
C ALA A 145 -26.28 -30.42 -18.58
N GLU A 146 -26.71 -30.25 -19.82
CA GLU A 146 -27.41 -31.26 -20.63
C GLU A 146 -26.55 -32.49 -20.94
N VAL A 147 -25.22 -32.34 -20.98
CA VAL A 147 -24.26 -33.40 -21.31
C VAL A 147 -23.28 -33.71 -20.17
N LEU A 148 -23.40 -32.99 -19.05
CA LEU A 148 -22.52 -33.10 -17.88
C LEU A 148 -22.84 -34.36 -17.06
N LYS A 149 -21.82 -35.17 -16.78
CA LYS A 149 -21.88 -36.39 -16.00
C LYS A 149 -20.82 -36.39 -14.89
N PRO A 150 -21.09 -37.01 -13.73
CA PRO A 150 -20.11 -37.06 -12.66
C PRO A 150 -19.02 -38.08 -13.01
N LEU A 151 -17.79 -37.79 -12.60
CA LEU A 151 -16.74 -38.81 -12.58
C LEU A 151 -17.17 -39.97 -11.64
N PRO A 152 -16.88 -41.23 -12.01
CA PRO A 152 -17.19 -42.39 -11.18
C PRO A 152 -16.58 -42.32 -9.78
N GLU A 153 -17.37 -42.58 -8.74
CA GLU A 153 -16.92 -42.52 -7.34
C GLU A 153 -15.82 -43.55 -6.99
N ASP A 154 -15.69 -44.61 -7.80
CA ASP A 154 -14.68 -45.66 -7.63
C ASP A 154 -13.27 -45.24 -8.09
N GLY A 155 -13.11 -44.00 -8.58
CA GLY A 155 -11.84 -43.46 -9.05
C GLY A 155 -11.52 -43.83 -10.49
N SER A 156 -12.36 -44.59 -11.20
CA SER A 156 -12.13 -44.96 -12.59
C SER A 156 -12.34 -43.79 -13.55
N VAL A 157 -11.60 -43.77 -14.65
CA VAL A 157 -11.72 -42.75 -15.71
C VAL A 157 -12.54 -43.33 -16.88
N PRO A 158 -13.69 -42.73 -17.24
CA PRO A 158 -14.54 -43.22 -18.33
C PRO A 158 -13.77 -43.41 -19.64
N HIS A 159 -13.94 -44.56 -20.29
CA HIS A 159 -13.28 -44.93 -21.55
C HIS A 159 -11.73 -45.00 -21.51
N CYS A 160 -11.10 -44.88 -20.33
CA CYS A 160 -9.64 -44.86 -20.19
C CYS A 160 -9.17 -46.00 -19.26
N ALA A 161 -9.03 -47.22 -19.80
CA ALA A 161 -8.62 -48.37 -19.02
C ALA A 161 -7.24 -48.17 -18.35
N GLY A 162 -7.13 -48.53 -17.07
CA GLY A 162 -5.88 -48.40 -16.30
C GLY A 162 -5.60 -46.99 -15.74
N TRP A 163 -6.43 -46.00 -16.06
CA TRP A 163 -6.35 -44.66 -15.50
C TRP A 163 -7.24 -44.53 -14.26
N LYS A 164 -6.75 -43.78 -13.28
CA LYS A 164 -7.52 -43.36 -12.11
C LYS A 164 -7.51 -41.85 -11.98
N TRP A 165 -8.63 -41.25 -11.58
CA TRP A 165 -8.66 -39.85 -11.19
C TRP A 165 -8.33 -39.71 -9.70
N VAL A 166 -7.70 -38.59 -9.35
CA VAL A 166 -7.23 -38.25 -8.00
C VAL A 166 -7.79 -36.87 -7.67
N SER A 167 -8.51 -36.78 -6.55
CA SER A 167 -9.02 -35.50 -6.03
C SER A 167 -7.87 -34.58 -5.63
N THR A 168 -7.80 -33.42 -6.29
CA THR A 168 -6.73 -32.43 -6.14
C THR A 168 -7.29 -31.00 -5.96
N PRO A 169 -8.16 -30.76 -4.97
CA PRO A 169 -8.78 -29.46 -4.73
C PRO A 169 -7.75 -28.38 -4.36
N GLY A 170 -8.14 -27.12 -4.52
CA GLY A 170 -7.39 -25.95 -4.05
C GLY A 170 -7.26 -24.85 -5.09
N HIS A 171 -6.85 -25.23 -6.30
CA HIS A 171 -6.91 -24.35 -7.46
C HIS A 171 -8.36 -24.07 -7.86
N ALA A 172 -9.14 -25.14 -8.01
CA ALA A 172 -10.60 -25.12 -8.06
C ALA A 172 -11.17 -26.13 -7.04
N PRO A 173 -12.42 -25.97 -6.56
CA PRO A 173 -13.00 -26.82 -5.52
C PRO A 173 -13.04 -28.31 -5.87
N GLY A 174 -13.37 -28.66 -7.11
CA GLY A 174 -13.44 -30.02 -7.62
C GLY A 174 -12.32 -30.37 -8.61
N HIS A 175 -11.17 -29.68 -8.53
CA HIS A 175 -10.05 -29.97 -9.42
C HIS A 175 -9.55 -31.43 -9.27
N VAL A 176 -9.36 -32.13 -10.38
CA VAL A 176 -8.85 -33.52 -10.42
C VAL A 176 -7.60 -33.66 -11.29
N SER A 177 -6.78 -34.66 -10.96
CA SER A 177 -5.64 -35.12 -11.75
C SER A 177 -5.83 -36.58 -12.15
N PHE A 178 -5.15 -37.05 -13.20
CA PHE A 178 -5.27 -38.42 -13.69
C PHE A 178 -3.93 -39.16 -13.64
N PHE A 179 -3.92 -40.37 -13.11
CA PHE A 179 -2.71 -41.17 -12.94
C PHE A 179 -2.89 -42.58 -13.52
N ARG A 180 -1.88 -43.04 -14.27
CA ARG A 180 -1.79 -44.41 -14.77
C ARG A 180 -0.63 -45.12 -14.10
N GLU A 181 -0.94 -46.15 -13.33
CA GLU A 181 0.05 -46.87 -12.52
C GLU A 181 1.02 -47.70 -13.38
N ALA A 182 0.57 -48.21 -14.52
CA ALA A 182 1.35 -49.10 -15.39
C ALA A 182 2.64 -48.47 -15.93
N ASP A 183 2.63 -47.17 -16.22
CA ASP A 183 3.77 -46.41 -16.77
C ASP A 183 4.10 -45.14 -15.94
N GLY A 184 3.37 -44.90 -14.85
CA GLY A 184 3.62 -43.80 -13.94
C GLY A 184 3.34 -42.42 -14.53
N VAL A 185 2.48 -42.32 -15.55
CA VAL A 185 2.11 -41.03 -16.15
C VAL A 185 1.07 -40.32 -15.28
N LEU A 186 1.34 -39.05 -14.97
CA LEU A 186 0.46 -38.14 -14.25
C LEU A 186 0.06 -36.97 -15.15
N ILE A 187 -1.23 -36.79 -15.36
CA ILE A 187 -1.83 -35.56 -15.91
C ILE A 187 -2.30 -34.73 -14.72
N SER A 188 -1.60 -33.63 -14.42
CA SER A 188 -1.82 -32.89 -13.16
C SER A 188 -2.83 -31.76 -13.25
N GLY A 189 -3.31 -31.41 -14.46
CA GLY A 189 -4.01 -30.15 -14.66
C GLY A 189 -3.20 -29.00 -14.06
N ASP A 190 -3.87 -28.15 -13.29
CA ASP A 190 -3.26 -26.99 -12.66
C ASP A 190 -2.80 -27.21 -11.23
N ALA A 191 -3.01 -28.40 -10.66
CA ALA A 191 -2.47 -28.74 -9.33
C ALA A 191 -0.94 -28.66 -9.28
N VAL A 192 -0.28 -28.97 -10.40
CA VAL A 192 1.16 -28.82 -10.61
C VAL A 192 1.41 -28.39 -12.05
N ILE A 193 2.20 -27.33 -12.23
CA ILE A 193 2.57 -26.80 -13.54
C ILE A 193 4.10 -26.80 -13.68
N THR A 194 4.64 -26.81 -14.90
CA THR A 194 6.09 -26.81 -15.14
C THR A 194 6.62 -25.50 -15.73
N VAL A 195 5.85 -24.44 -15.53
CA VAL A 195 6.22 -23.06 -15.84
C VAL A 195 5.61 -22.14 -14.79
N GLN A 196 6.33 -21.10 -14.37
CA GLN A 196 5.78 -20.11 -13.44
C GLN A 196 4.83 -19.16 -14.18
N GLN A 197 3.52 -19.35 -14.00
CA GLN A 197 2.45 -18.65 -14.74
C GLN A 197 2.30 -17.16 -14.42
N ASP A 198 2.81 -16.67 -13.29
CA ASP A 198 2.76 -15.25 -12.95
C ASP A 198 3.87 -14.40 -13.62
N GLU A 199 4.87 -15.04 -14.23
CA GLU A 199 5.99 -14.38 -14.91
C GLU A 199 5.85 -14.40 -16.44
N MET A 200 5.39 -13.30 -17.03
CA MET A 200 5.17 -13.17 -18.49
C MET A 200 6.37 -13.64 -19.34
N TYR A 201 7.61 -13.33 -18.93
CA TYR A 201 8.79 -13.78 -19.65
C TYR A 201 8.94 -15.30 -19.61
N LYS A 202 8.77 -15.94 -18.44
CA LYS A 202 8.85 -17.39 -18.28
C LYS A 202 7.72 -18.11 -19.01
N VAL A 203 6.51 -17.55 -19.02
CA VAL A 203 5.36 -18.06 -19.80
C VAL A 203 5.63 -17.99 -21.31
N LEU A 204 6.19 -16.87 -21.79
CA LEU A 204 6.52 -16.71 -23.21
C LEU A 204 7.63 -17.67 -23.66
N VAL A 205 8.71 -17.80 -22.88
CA VAL A 205 9.86 -18.66 -23.22
C VAL A 205 9.74 -20.12 -22.74
N GLN A 206 8.70 -20.44 -21.97
CA GLN A 206 8.45 -21.77 -21.39
C GLN A 206 9.65 -22.31 -20.59
N LYS A 207 10.22 -21.49 -19.70
CA LYS A 207 11.34 -21.92 -18.85
C LYS A 207 10.85 -23.05 -17.92
N LYS A 208 11.37 -24.26 -18.14
CA LYS A 208 11.02 -25.48 -17.41
C LYS A 208 11.39 -25.35 -15.93
N GLU A 209 10.38 -25.33 -15.07
CA GLU A 209 10.52 -25.24 -13.61
C GLU A 209 9.22 -25.73 -12.97
N ILE A 210 9.28 -26.69 -12.05
CA ILE A 210 8.07 -27.16 -11.37
C ILE A 210 7.54 -26.07 -10.43
N ASN A 211 6.23 -25.83 -10.48
CA ASN A 211 5.56 -24.82 -9.69
C ASN A 211 4.22 -25.38 -9.18
N GLY A 212 3.74 -24.79 -8.09
CA GLY A 212 2.37 -25.02 -7.63
C GLY A 212 1.33 -24.36 -8.55
N PRO A 213 0.05 -24.41 -8.18
CA PRO A 213 -1.02 -23.90 -9.03
C PRO A 213 -0.92 -22.39 -9.29
N PRO A 214 -1.53 -21.87 -10.38
CA PRO A 214 -1.50 -20.44 -10.70
C PRO A 214 -2.00 -19.55 -9.55
N ARG A 215 -1.14 -18.61 -9.11
CA ARG A 215 -1.38 -17.81 -7.88
C ARG A 215 -2.61 -16.90 -7.94
N TYR A 216 -2.98 -16.42 -9.12
CA TYR A 216 -4.05 -15.44 -9.31
C TYR A 216 -5.46 -16.05 -9.37
N LEU A 217 -5.57 -17.38 -9.44
CA LEU A 217 -6.85 -18.13 -9.42
C LEU A 217 -6.94 -19.14 -8.26
N THR A 218 -5.84 -19.47 -7.60
CA THR A 218 -5.86 -20.44 -6.49
C THR A 218 -6.53 -19.86 -5.26
N THR A 219 -7.62 -20.49 -4.84
CA THR A 219 -8.52 -19.97 -3.79
C THR A 219 -8.32 -20.64 -2.43
N ASP A 220 -7.83 -21.88 -2.40
CA ASP A 220 -7.53 -22.63 -1.17
C ASP A 220 -6.12 -23.26 -1.24
N TRP A 221 -5.19 -22.60 -0.55
CA TRP A 221 -3.78 -23.00 -0.51
C TRP A 221 -3.50 -24.20 0.40
N GLU A 222 -4.35 -24.47 1.40
CA GLU A 222 -4.18 -25.64 2.28
C GLU A 222 -4.64 -26.90 1.55
N ALA A 223 -5.78 -26.83 0.86
CA ALA A 223 -6.22 -27.89 -0.03
C ALA A 223 -5.19 -28.15 -1.15
N ALA A 224 -4.64 -27.11 -1.76
CA ALA A 224 -3.61 -27.25 -2.80
C ALA A 224 -2.32 -27.93 -2.27
N GLU A 225 -1.91 -27.64 -1.03
CA GLU A 225 -0.76 -28.30 -0.39
C GLU A 225 -1.00 -29.81 -0.22
N ILE A 226 -2.18 -30.18 0.30
CA ILE A 226 -2.58 -31.57 0.49
C ILE A 226 -2.67 -32.29 -0.87
N SER A 227 -3.22 -31.63 -1.89
CA SER A 227 -3.29 -32.14 -3.26
C SER A 227 -1.91 -32.43 -3.83
N LEU A 228 -0.95 -31.52 -3.66
CA LEU A 228 0.42 -31.75 -4.11
C LEU A 228 1.08 -32.92 -3.37
N GLN A 229 0.88 -33.03 -2.06
CA GLN A 229 1.42 -34.15 -1.27
C GLN A 229 0.87 -35.50 -1.76
N ARG A 230 -0.43 -35.56 -2.09
CA ARG A 230 -1.04 -36.75 -2.70
C ARG A 230 -0.39 -37.08 -4.04
N LEU A 231 -0.23 -36.10 -4.92
CA LEU A 231 0.41 -36.31 -6.22
C LEU A 231 1.87 -36.76 -6.10
N ASN A 232 2.63 -36.19 -5.18
CA ASN A 232 4.01 -36.59 -4.93
C ASN A 232 4.10 -38.03 -4.39
N ALA A 233 3.14 -38.46 -3.56
CA ALA A 233 3.08 -39.82 -3.04
C ALA A 233 2.87 -40.90 -4.11
N LEU A 234 2.30 -40.55 -5.27
CA LEU A 234 2.14 -41.44 -6.43
C LEU A 234 3.48 -41.76 -7.12
N LYS A 235 4.54 -40.97 -6.84
CA LYS A 235 5.87 -41.11 -7.44
C LYS A 235 5.82 -41.18 -8.98
N PRO A 236 5.24 -40.18 -9.66
CA PRO A 236 5.06 -40.20 -11.11
C PRO A 236 6.41 -40.24 -11.86
N GLN A 237 6.48 -41.04 -12.92
CA GLN A 237 7.65 -41.13 -13.80
C GLN A 237 7.61 -40.07 -14.91
N VAL A 238 6.40 -39.65 -15.30
CA VAL A 238 6.14 -38.61 -16.29
C VAL A 238 5.02 -37.69 -15.79
N LEU A 239 5.19 -36.40 -15.97
CA LEU A 239 4.24 -35.35 -15.63
C LEU A 239 3.82 -34.60 -16.90
N VAL A 240 2.53 -34.59 -17.17
CA VAL A 240 1.85 -33.78 -18.19
C VAL A 240 1.07 -32.68 -17.47
N PRO A 241 1.61 -31.45 -17.40
CA PRO A 241 0.97 -30.36 -16.67
C PRO A 241 -0.09 -29.64 -17.49
N GLY A 242 -1.06 -29.00 -16.84
CA GLY A 242 -2.01 -28.07 -17.46
C GLY A 242 -1.32 -26.86 -18.10
N HIS A 243 -0.17 -26.44 -17.55
CA HIS A 243 0.70 -25.45 -18.16
C HIS A 243 2.18 -25.81 -18.09
N GLY A 244 2.91 -25.57 -19.18
CA GLY A 244 4.36 -25.81 -19.25
C GLY A 244 4.73 -26.99 -20.15
N GLN A 245 5.94 -27.52 -19.97
CA GLN A 245 6.47 -28.66 -20.72
C GLN A 245 6.31 -29.98 -19.97
N VAL A 246 6.15 -31.08 -20.71
CA VAL A 246 6.20 -32.44 -20.15
C VAL A 246 7.56 -32.65 -19.44
N MET A 247 7.52 -33.26 -18.26
CA MET A 247 8.69 -33.50 -17.42
C MET A 247 8.75 -34.98 -17.03
N SER A 248 9.93 -35.58 -16.96
CA SER A 248 10.07 -37.00 -16.66
C SER A 248 11.40 -37.33 -15.96
N GLY A 249 11.49 -38.55 -15.44
CA GLY A 249 12.72 -39.08 -14.85
C GLY A 249 13.12 -38.44 -13.52
N GLN A 250 14.41 -38.47 -13.21
CA GLN A 250 14.92 -37.99 -11.91
C GLN A 250 14.69 -36.49 -11.68
N GLU A 251 14.73 -35.69 -12.75
CA GLU A 251 14.48 -34.24 -12.69
C GLU A 251 13.07 -33.96 -12.16
N LEU A 252 12.06 -34.67 -12.66
CA LEU A 252 10.69 -34.60 -12.17
C LEU A 252 10.61 -34.96 -10.69
N GLN A 253 11.15 -36.12 -10.32
CA GLN A 253 11.04 -36.64 -8.96
C GLN A 253 11.69 -35.72 -7.94
N GLN A 254 12.88 -35.20 -8.23
CA GLN A 254 13.57 -34.27 -7.34
C GLN A 254 12.81 -32.96 -7.21
N ALA A 255 12.36 -32.39 -8.32
CA ALA A 255 11.63 -31.13 -8.33
C ALA A 255 10.29 -31.25 -7.60
N LEU A 256 9.52 -32.33 -7.84
CA LEU A 256 8.23 -32.56 -7.19
C LEU A 256 8.35 -32.82 -5.69
N ASN A 257 9.34 -33.61 -5.27
CA ASN A 257 9.61 -33.81 -3.84
C ASN A 257 10.01 -32.48 -3.17
N HIS A 258 10.89 -31.70 -3.81
CA HIS A 258 11.29 -30.41 -3.27
C HIS A 258 10.11 -29.44 -3.14
N LEU A 259 9.24 -29.38 -4.15
CA LEU A 259 8.03 -28.56 -4.10
C LEU A 259 7.05 -29.04 -3.02
N ALA A 260 6.89 -30.36 -2.85
CA ALA A 260 5.99 -30.94 -1.84
C ALA A 260 6.49 -30.68 -0.40
N GLU A 261 7.80 -30.77 -0.17
CA GLU A 261 8.41 -30.49 1.14
C GLU A 261 8.39 -28.99 1.49
N ASN A 262 8.45 -28.12 0.48
CA ASN A 262 8.61 -26.67 0.66
C ASN A 262 7.44 -25.87 0.09
N PHE A 263 6.25 -26.48 -0.02
CA PHE A 263 5.10 -25.90 -0.74
C PHE A 263 4.71 -24.51 -0.23
N ARG A 264 4.65 -24.33 1.09
CA ARG A 264 4.30 -23.05 1.71
C ARG A 264 5.30 -21.92 1.46
N GLU A 265 6.54 -22.26 1.14
CA GLU A 265 7.58 -21.29 0.82
C GLU A 265 7.64 -20.99 -0.69
N LEU A 266 7.46 -22.01 -1.52
CA LEU A 266 7.66 -21.93 -2.97
C LEU A 266 6.36 -21.57 -3.73
N ALA A 267 5.23 -22.14 -3.36
CA ALA A 267 3.96 -21.99 -4.08
C ALA A 267 3.07 -20.89 -3.49
N VAL A 268 2.92 -20.85 -2.15
CA VAL A 268 1.98 -19.93 -1.47
C VAL A 268 2.51 -18.49 -1.51
N PRO A 269 1.78 -17.53 -2.09
CA PRO A 269 2.22 -16.14 -2.16
C PRO A 269 2.22 -15.48 -0.77
N ALA A 270 3.14 -14.55 -0.54
CA ALA A 270 3.29 -13.82 0.72
C ALA A 270 2.11 -12.88 1.02
N HIS A 271 1.36 -12.48 -0.02
CA HIS A 271 0.15 -11.69 0.07
C HIS A 271 -0.80 -12.00 -1.10
N GLY A 272 -2.10 -11.87 -0.86
CA GLY A 272 -3.17 -12.05 -1.82
C GLY A 272 -4.54 -12.10 -1.12
N ARG A 273 -5.61 -11.87 -1.86
CA ARG A 273 -7.02 -11.99 -1.46
C ARG A 273 -7.32 -13.38 -0.88
N TYR A 274 -6.76 -14.43 -1.48
CA TYR A 274 -6.99 -15.83 -1.12
C TYR A 274 -5.90 -16.44 -0.22
N VAL A 275 -4.92 -15.64 0.21
CA VAL A 275 -3.92 -16.11 1.18
C VAL A 275 -4.47 -15.89 2.59
N GLU A 276 -4.66 -16.98 3.35
CA GLU A 276 -5.02 -16.86 4.75
C GLU A 276 -4.03 -15.95 5.47
N LYS A 277 -4.55 -14.93 6.15
CA LYS A 277 -3.75 -14.05 6.99
C LYS A 277 -3.20 -14.86 8.16
N LYS A 278 -2.02 -15.46 8.00
CA LYS A 278 -1.20 -15.83 9.14
C LYS A 278 -1.08 -14.59 10.02
N LYS A 279 -1.64 -14.66 11.23
CA LYS A 279 -1.18 -13.86 12.37
C LYS A 279 0.30 -14.17 12.55
N ARG A 280 1.16 -13.51 11.77
CA ARG A 280 2.61 -13.67 11.88
C ARG A 280 3.03 -12.99 13.17
N ASN A 281 3.28 -13.82 14.19
CA ASN A 281 4.24 -13.48 15.22
C ASN A 281 5.58 -13.28 14.51
N LEU A 282 5.89 -12.04 14.15
CA LEU A 282 7.23 -11.60 13.79
C LEU A 282 8.22 -12.08 14.87
N PRO A 283 9.50 -12.33 14.53
CA PRO A 283 10.53 -12.67 15.52
C PRO A 283 10.43 -11.66 16.67
N PRO A 284 10.42 -12.07 17.96
CA PRO A 284 10.18 -11.14 19.07
C PRO A 284 11.11 -9.93 19.02
N LEU A 285 12.33 -10.09 18.47
CA LEU A 285 13.28 -9.02 18.19
C LEU A 285 12.86 -8.07 17.06
N LEU A 286 12.32 -8.59 15.95
CA LEU A 286 11.85 -7.78 14.80
C LEU A 286 10.48 -7.15 15.09
N LEU A 287 9.62 -7.83 15.86
CA LEU A 287 8.38 -7.30 16.43
C LEU A 287 8.69 -6.23 17.48
N TRP A 288 9.72 -6.42 18.30
CA TRP A 288 10.27 -5.38 19.18
C TRP A 288 10.84 -4.20 18.39
N LEU A 289 11.63 -4.44 17.34
CA LEU A 289 12.23 -3.38 16.51
C LEU A 289 11.19 -2.60 15.73
N LEU A 290 10.18 -3.26 15.16
CA LEU A 290 9.04 -2.61 14.51
C LEU A 290 8.13 -1.94 15.53
N ALA A 291 7.85 -2.56 16.68
CA ALA A 291 7.13 -1.91 17.78
C ALA A 291 7.89 -0.68 18.28
N LEU A 292 9.22 -0.67 18.32
CA LEU A 292 10.03 0.52 18.65
C LEU A 292 9.95 1.61 17.56
N LEU A 293 9.78 1.23 16.30
CA LEU A 293 9.53 2.16 15.19
C LEU A 293 8.13 2.80 15.28
N PHE A 294 7.10 2.05 15.70
CA PHE A 294 5.71 2.50 15.84
C PHE A 294 5.36 3.12 17.21
N CYS A 295 6.02 2.71 18.29
CA CYS A 295 5.92 3.26 19.65
C CYS A 295 6.88 4.43 19.80
N SER A 296 6.56 5.55 19.15
CA SER A 296 7.29 6.78 19.42
C SER A 296 6.97 7.26 20.84
N CYS A 297 7.87 7.01 21.80
CA CYS A 297 7.76 7.61 23.13
C CYS A 297 7.58 9.13 23.03
N ALA A 298 8.14 9.79 22.00
CA ALA A 298 8.06 11.23 21.81
C ALA A 298 6.65 11.82 21.67
N THR A 299 5.64 11.01 21.33
CA THR A 299 4.25 11.50 21.25
C THR A 299 3.46 11.35 22.56
N TRP A 300 4.07 10.76 23.59
CA TRP A 300 3.45 10.61 24.92
C TRP A 300 3.73 11.81 25.81
N LYS A 301 2.76 12.14 26.65
CA LYS A 301 2.87 13.21 27.65
C LYS A 301 4.11 12.95 28.55
N PRO A 302 4.91 13.97 28.90
CA PRO A 302 6.01 13.79 29.85
C PRO A 302 5.50 13.18 31.17
N GLY A 303 6.28 12.31 31.82
CA GLY A 303 5.94 11.78 33.14
C GLY A 303 6.02 12.84 34.24
N ARG A 304 5.51 12.55 35.45
CA ARG A 304 5.46 13.51 36.58
C ARG A 304 6.78 14.25 36.87
N PRO A 305 7.95 13.60 36.91
CA PRO A 305 9.22 14.32 37.12
C PRO A 305 9.56 15.29 35.99
N GLY A 306 9.24 14.92 34.74
CA GLY A 306 9.43 15.80 33.59
C GLY A 306 8.47 16.99 33.62
N GLN A 307 7.22 16.76 34.02
CA GLN A 307 6.22 17.82 34.19
C GLN A 307 6.65 18.86 35.23
N ALA A 308 7.18 18.44 36.38
CA ALA A 308 7.71 19.35 37.39
C ALA A 308 8.88 20.21 36.85
N ARG A 309 9.80 19.60 36.09
CA ARG A 309 10.91 20.32 35.45
C ARG A 309 10.47 21.32 34.37
N LEU A 310 9.33 21.09 33.72
CA LEU A 310 8.76 22.06 32.77
C LEU A 310 8.18 23.26 33.50
N GLY A 311 7.55 23.06 34.66
CA GLY A 311 6.97 24.13 35.46
C GLY A 311 7.97 25.16 35.99
N SER A 312 9.25 24.79 36.10
CA SER A 312 10.30 25.69 36.58
C SER A 312 11.02 26.47 35.47
N LYS A 313 10.50 26.46 34.24
CA LYS A 313 11.17 27.01 33.05
C LYS A 313 10.42 28.18 32.42
N THR A 314 11.16 29.02 31.72
CA THR A 314 10.64 30.12 30.90
C THR A 314 10.65 29.76 29.42
N PHE A 315 9.47 29.81 28.80
CA PHE A 315 9.24 29.47 27.39
C PHE A 315 8.83 30.71 26.60
N VAL A 316 9.50 30.96 25.48
CA VAL A 316 9.03 31.91 24.46
C VAL A 316 8.41 31.13 23.31
N ILE A 317 7.14 31.41 22.99
CA ILE A 317 6.40 30.70 21.93
C ILE A 317 5.92 31.70 20.89
N ILE A 318 6.57 31.69 19.72
CA ILE A 318 6.14 32.48 18.57
C ILE A 318 5.17 31.64 17.73
N GLY A 319 3.97 32.17 17.49
CA GLY A 319 2.84 31.41 16.94
C GLY A 319 1.90 30.84 18.00
N ALA A 320 1.86 31.41 19.20
CA ALA A 320 1.06 30.91 20.32
C ALA A 320 -0.47 31.08 20.21
N SER A 321 -0.96 31.86 19.24
CA SER A 321 -2.38 32.23 19.16
C SER A 321 -3.34 31.14 18.66
N SER A 322 -2.85 30.04 18.07
CA SER A 322 -3.70 28.94 17.57
C SER A 322 -2.89 27.64 17.36
N GLY A 323 -3.58 26.56 17.01
CA GLY A 323 -2.95 25.32 16.56
C GLY A 323 -2.02 24.71 17.61
N PHE A 324 -0.83 24.26 17.15
CA PHE A 324 0.17 23.69 18.03
C PHE A 324 0.67 24.67 19.09
N GLY A 325 0.86 25.95 18.73
CA GLY A 325 1.42 26.95 19.64
C GLY A 325 0.51 27.20 20.84
N ARG A 326 -0.79 27.34 20.58
CA ARG A 326 -1.81 27.42 21.63
C ARG A 326 -1.82 26.15 22.49
N GLY A 327 -1.78 24.98 21.86
CA GLY A 327 -1.77 23.71 22.60
C GLY A 327 -0.55 23.54 23.51
N VAL A 328 0.64 23.95 23.06
CA VAL A 328 1.86 23.95 23.87
C VAL A 328 1.75 24.95 25.01
N ALA A 329 1.28 26.17 24.73
CA ALA A 329 1.10 27.22 25.73
C ALA A 329 0.13 26.81 26.85
N GLU A 330 -1.04 26.28 26.49
CA GLU A 330 -2.05 25.83 27.46
C GLU A 330 -1.55 24.67 28.32
N GLU A 331 -0.83 23.69 27.73
CA GLU A 331 -0.25 22.60 28.50
C GLU A 331 0.87 23.08 29.43
N LEU A 332 1.73 24.00 28.99
CA LEU A 332 2.74 24.61 29.87
C LEU A 332 2.12 25.40 31.02
N GLY A 333 0.99 26.08 30.77
CA GLY A 333 0.23 26.74 31.83
C GLY A 333 -0.32 25.78 32.87
N ARG A 334 -0.83 24.61 32.45
CA ARG A 334 -1.24 23.53 33.37
C ARG A 334 -0.08 22.99 34.20
N LEU A 335 1.14 23.07 33.67
CA LEU A 335 2.37 22.71 34.36
C LEU A 335 2.97 23.85 35.20
N LYS A 336 2.31 25.02 35.23
CA LYS A 336 2.71 26.22 35.96
C LYS A 336 4.03 26.86 35.50
N ALA A 337 4.40 26.66 34.23
CA ALA A 337 5.58 27.30 33.65
C ALA A 337 5.38 28.81 33.45
N ASN A 338 6.48 29.53 33.23
CA ASN A 338 6.45 30.90 32.70
C ASN A 338 6.35 30.84 31.17
N VAL A 339 5.32 31.44 30.59
CA VAL A 339 5.05 31.35 29.15
C VAL A 339 4.92 32.75 28.55
N VAL A 340 5.81 33.08 27.62
CA VAL A 340 5.72 34.28 26.79
C VAL A 340 5.02 33.92 25.48
N LEU A 341 3.89 34.57 25.24
CA LEU A 341 2.98 34.32 24.14
C LEU A 341 3.20 35.38 23.06
N ALA A 342 3.73 34.95 21.92
CA ALA A 342 4.02 35.84 20.79
C ALA A 342 3.23 35.44 19.55
N SER A 343 2.52 36.41 18.96
CA SER A 343 1.83 36.35 17.66
C SER A 343 1.38 37.76 17.27
N ARG A 344 0.95 37.97 16.02
CA ARG A 344 0.48 39.28 15.55
C ARG A 344 -0.77 39.82 16.26
N ARG A 345 -1.68 38.94 16.73
CA ARG A 345 -2.96 39.33 17.32
C ARG A 345 -2.92 39.24 18.83
N GLU A 346 -3.18 40.35 19.51
CA GLU A 346 -3.19 40.42 20.96
C GLU A 346 -4.38 39.69 21.59
N ALA A 347 -5.61 39.93 21.13
CA ALA A 347 -6.80 39.36 21.77
C ALA A 347 -6.79 37.81 21.91
N PRO A 348 -6.45 37.01 20.88
CA PRO A 348 -6.31 35.57 21.04
C PRO A 348 -5.15 35.15 21.94
N LEU A 349 -4.07 35.96 22.02
CA LEU A 349 -3.00 35.69 22.98
C LEU A 349 -3.49 35.93 24.41
N GLN A 350 -4.33 36.95 24.61
CA GLN A 350 -4.93 37.24 25.90
C GLN A 350 -5.84 36.10 26.37
N GLU A 351 -6.65 35.50 25.49
CA GLU A 351 -7.44 34.30 25.80
C GLU A 351 -6.56 33.12 26.29
N VAL A 352 -5.41 32.92 25.63
CA VAL A 352 -4.45 31.87 26.01
C VAL A 352 -3.78 32.22 27.33
N ALA A 353 -3.41 33.48 27.55
CA ALA A 353 -2.85 33.95 28.81
C ALA A 353 -3.81 33.75 29.98
N ASP A 354 -5.09 34.06 29.78
CA ASP A 354 -6.14 33.89 30.80
C ASP A 354 -6.34 32.40 31.11
N THR A 355 -6.27 31.54 30.09
CA THR A 355 -6.29 30.09 30.27
C THR A 355 -5.10 29.62 31.10
N ILE A 356 -3.88 30.11 30.82
CA ILE A 356 -2.66 29.76 31.58
C ILE A 356 -2.79 30.22 33.05
N ARG A 357 -3.20 31.46 33.28
CA ARG A 357 -3.39 32.05 34.61
C ARG A 357 -4.45 31.30 35.41
N LYS A 358 -5.54 30.88 34.75
CA LYS A 358 -6.58 30.04 35.37
C LYS A 358 -6.05 28.71 35.92
N TYR A 359 -5.02 28.13 35.30
CA TYR A 359 -4.36 26.92 35.79
C TYR A 359 -3.18 27.20 36.76
N GLY A 360 -2.95 28.46 37.11
CA GLY A 360 -1.91 28.89 38.05
C GLY A 360 -0.51 29.00 37.44
N GLY A 361 -0.39 29.04 36.11
CA GLY A 361 0.85 29.41 35.42
C GLY A 361 0.97 30.92 35.20
N THR A 362 2.14 31.36 34.76
CA THR A 362 2.41 32.79 34.50
C THR A 362 2.50 33.03 32.99
N ALA A 363 1.79 34.04 32.50
CA ALA A 363 1.75 34.37 31.08
C ALA A 363 2.06 35.85 30.81
N LEU A 364 2.98 36.09 29.87
CA LEU A 364 3.29 37.41 29.32
C LEU A 364 2.86 37.45 27.84
N VAL A 365 1.98 38.38 27.49
CA VAL A 365 1.54 38.59 26.10
C VAL A 365 2.45 39.64 25.47
N VAL A 366 3.03 39.30 24.32
CA VAL A 366 3.84 40.23 23.53
C VAL A 366 3.42 40.11 22.06
N PRO A 367 2.64 41.05 21.54
CA PRO A 367 2.35 41.10 20.11
C PRO A 367 3.65 41.15 19.32
N THR A 368 3.78 40.29 18.31
CA THR A 368 5.03 40.10 17.55
C THR A 368 4.73 39.64 16.14
N ASP A 369 5.22 40.36 15.14
CA ASP A 369 5.34 39.89 13.77
C ASP A 369 6.72 39.26 13.56
N ILE A 370 6.77 37.95 13.37
CA ILE A 370 8.04 37.22 13.20
C ILE A 370 8.82 37.69 11.95
N SER A 371 8.17 38.33 10.97
CA SER A 371 8.88 38.85 9.79
C SER A 371 9.63 40.16 10.05
N LYS A 372 9.60 40.70 11.28
CA LYS A 372 10.19 41.99 11.65
C LYS A 372 11.27 41.80 12.73
N PRO A 373 12.58 41.89 12.39
CA PRO A 373 13.67 41.70 13.35
C PRO A 373 13.54 42.53 14.65
N GLU A 374 13.04 43.76 14.54
CA GLU A 374 12.80 44.67 15.66
C GLU A 374 11.79 44.13 16.68
N ASP A 375 10.74 43.44 16.21
CA ASP A 375 9.74 42.83 17.10
C ASP A 375 10.36 41.67 17.90
N LEU A 376 11.31 40.92 17.31
CA LEU A 376 12.00 39.82 18.00
C LEU A 376 12.95 40.34 19.09
N LEU A 377 13.60 41.47 18.85
CA LEU A 377 14.42 42.14 19.86
C LEU A 377 13.56 42.65 21.02
N ALA A 378 12.45 43.34 20.71
CA ALA A 378 11.50 43.79 21.72
C ALA A 378 10.89 42.62 22.52
N LEU A 379 10.61 41.49 21.86
CA LEU A 379 10.16 40.26 22.51
C LEU A 379 11.20 39.74 23.51
N GLN A 380 12.47 39.68 23.12
CA GLN A 380 13.57 39.28 24.00
C GLN A 380 13.68 40.22 25.20
N GLU A 381 13.72 41.53 24.99
CA GLU A 381 13.87 42.54 26.05
C GLU A 381 12.75 42.45 27.08
N LYS A 382 11.48 42.42 26.62
CA LYS A 382 10.32 42.27 27.50
C LYS A 382 10.35 40.95 28.26
N THR A 383 10.81 39.87 27.63
CA THR A 383 10.95 38.57 28.28
C THR A 383 11.99 38.60 29.39
N LEU A 384 13.16 39.18 29.13
CA LEU A 384 14.24 39.28 30.13
C LEU A 384 13.87 40.23 31.26
N ALA A 385 13.16 41.32 30.98
CA ALA A 385 12.64 42.21 32.01
C ALA A 385 11.67 41.48 32.97
N ALA A 386 10.82 40.59 32.45
CA ALA A 386 9.84 39.85 33.23
C ALA A 386 10.42 38.62 33.98
N PHE A 387 11.29 37.84 33.31
CA PHE A 387 11.68 36.50 33.78
C PHE A 387 13.19 36.29 33.92
N LYS A 388 14.01 37.28 33.56
CA LYS A 388 15.49 37.30 33.61
C LYS A 388 16.22 36.30 32.70
N THR A 389 15.60 35.17 32.38
CA THR A 389 16.18 34.08 31.59
C THR A 389 15.15 33.51 30.62
N VAL A 390 15.64 32.84 29.58
CA VAL A 390 14.81 32.02 28.68
C VAL A 390 15.41 30.64 28.62
N ASP A 391 14.65 29.61 28.99
CA ASP A 391 15.10 28.23 28.89
C ASP A 391 14.86 27.65 27.50
N VAL A 392 13.73 28.02 26.89
CA VAL A 392 13.26 27.42 25.64
C VAL A 392 12.66 28.48 24.73
N TRP A 393 13.17 28.57 23.50
CA TRP A 393 12.65 29.45 22.47
C TRP A 393 12.05 28.63 21.35
N ILE A 394 10.79 28.90 20.98
CA ILE A 394 10.02 28.09 20.03
C ILE A 394 9.55 28.94 18.85
N ASN A 395 10.16 28.72 17.70
CA ASN A 395 9.74 29.30 16.42
C ASN A 395 8.69 28.38 15.77
N MET A 396 7.41 28.70 15.98
CA MET A 396 6.27 27.86 15.54
C MET A 396 5.31 28.56 14.58
N ALA A 397 5.43 29.88 14.42
CA ALA A 397 4.66 30.61 13.42
C ALA A 397 4.98 30.10 12.01
N GLY A 398 3.94 29.99 11.18
CA GLY A 398 4.09 29.68 9.77
C GLY A 398 2.78 29.80 9.01
N VAL A 399 2.89 30.13 7.73
CA VAL A 399 1.78 30.23 6.79
C VAL A 399 2.06 29.32 5.59
N GLY A 400 1.01 28.90 4.88
CA GLY A 400 1.13 28.11 3.66
C GLY A 400 0.41 28.77 2.50
N ALA A 401 0.80 28.42 1.28
CA ALA A 401 0.07 28.73 0.06
C ALA A 401 -0.19 27.41 -0.69
N ILE A 402 -1.45 27.13 -0.99
CA ILE A 402 -1.91 25.89 -1.61
C ILE A 402 -2.44 26.20 -3.01
N GLY A 403 -1.84 25.63 -4.04
CA GLY A 403 -2.22 25.87 -5.44
C GLY A 403 -1.09 25.48 -6.40
N ARG A 404 -1.33 25.53 -7.71
CA ARG A 404 -0.21 25.34 -8.65
C ARG A 404 0.76 26.50 -8.52
N PHE A 405 2.05 26.21 -8.63
CA PHE A 405 3.10 27.22 -8.43
C PHE A 405 2.91 28.46 -9.31
N TRP A 406 2.49 28.26 -10.56
CA TRP A 406 2.26 29.34 -11.53
C TRP A 406 0.87 30.02 -11.40
N GLU A 407 -0.01 29.53 -10.53
CA GLU A 407 -1.33 30.14 -10.25
C GLU A 407 -1.31 30.96 -8.94
N ILE A 408 -0.34 30.72 -8.05
CA ILE A 408 -0.18 31.47 -6.81
C ILE A 408 0.57 32.79 -7.12
N PRO A 409 0.01 33.96 -6.76
CA PRO A 409 0.69 35.25 -6.94
C PRO A 409 2.08 35.27 -6.32
N LEU A 410 3.04 35.90 -6.98
CA LEU A 410 4.43 35.96 -6.49
C LEU A 410 4.52 36.56 -5.08
N ALA A 411 3.77 37.62 -4.80
CA ALA A 411 3.73 38.27 -3.49
C ALA A 411 3.29 37.31 -2.36
N GLU A 412 2.37 36.38 -2.63
CA GLU A 412 2.00 35.33 -1.68
C GLU A 412 3.18 34.38 -1.40
N GLN A 413 3.93 34.02 -2.44
CA GLN A 413 5.09 33.13 -2.30
C GLN A 413 6.22 33.79 -1.52
N GLU A 414 6.53 35.06 -1.81
CA GLU A 414 7.47 35.88 -1.06
C GLU A 414 7.05 36.00 0.41
N ARG A 415 5.76 36.24 0.66
CA ARG A 415 5.26 36.36 2.03
C ARG A 415 5.40 35.05 2.83
N VAL A 416 5.24 33.89 2.18
CA VAL A 416 5.52 32.59 2.80
C VAL A 416 7.00 32.48 3.19
N VAL A 417 7.92 32.94 2.33
CA VAL A 417 9.37 32.96 2.62
C VAL A 417 9.71 33.91 3.78
N ASP A 418 9.15 35.12 3.77
CA ASP A 418 9.37 36.14 4.80
C ASP A 418 8.96 35.65 6.19
N ILE A 419 7.81 34.98 6.29
CA ILE A 419 7.30 34.48 7.57
C ILE A 419 8.02 33.19 7.97
N ASN A 420 8.04 32.19 7.08
CA ASN A 420 8.46 30.84 7.47
C ASN A 420 9.97 30.67 7.53
N LEU A 421 10.73 31.35 6.68
CA LEU A 421 12.19 31.18 6.63
C LEU A 421 12.91 32.39 7.24
N LYS A 422 12.68 33.61 6.73
CA LYS A 422 13.32 34.81 7.30
C LYS A 422 12.93 35.01 8.76
N GLY A 423 11.64 34.86 9.09
CA GLY A 423 11.19 34.94 10.47
C GLY A 423 11.83 33.90 11.40
N VAL A 424 12.02 32.66 10.94
CA VAL A 424 12.74 31.64 11.72
C VAL A 424 14.22 31.97 11.84
N ILE A 425 14.85 32.55 10.81
CA ILE A 425 16.22 33.06 10.89
C ILE A 425 16.31 34.16 11.97
N TYR A 426 15.41 35.14 11.96
CA TYR A 426 15.39 36.23 12.95
C TYR A 426 15.20 35.70 14.37
N GLY A 427 14.17 34.86 14.58
CA GLY A 427 13.90 34.26 15.88
C GLY A 427 15.05 33.36 16.37
N SER A 428 15.65 32.56 15.48
CA SER A 428 16.81 31.72 15.82
C SER A 428 18.03 32.57 16.16
N HIS A 429 18.31 33.62 15.39
CA HIS A 429 19.44 34.51 15.64
C HIS A 429 19.30 35.21 17.00
N THR A 430 18.12 35.73 17.33
CA THR A 430 17.82 36.30 18.65
C THR A 430 18.02 35.28 19.77
N ALA A 431 17.44 34.08 19.63
CA ALA A 431 17.56 33.02 20.64
C ALA A 431 19.00 32.55 20.85
N ILE A 432 19.77 32.32 19.79
CA ILE A 432 21.15 31.83 19.88
C ILE A 432 22.07 32.87 20.50
N ASN A 433 21.94 34.15 20.14
CA ASN A 433 22.72 35.20 20.78
C ASN A 433 22.39 35.33 22.27
N LEU A 434 21.12 35.18 22.65
CA LEU A 434 20.71 35.11 24.05
C LEU A 434 21.34 33.90 24.76
N PHE A 435 21.18 32.70 24.21
CA PHE A 435 21.67 31.46 24.83
C PHE A 435 23.20 31.42 24.93
N ARG A 436 23.93 32.00 23.97
CA ARG A 436 25.39 32.12 24.07
C ARG A 436 25.85 33.04 25.20
N LYS A 437 25.08 34.10 25.50
CA LYS A 437 25.33 34.97 26.67
C LYS A 437 24.94 34.28 27.99
N GLN A 438 23.84 33.54 27.98
CA GLN A 438 23.31 32.82 29.15
C GLN A 438 24.09 31.54 29.46
N GLY A 439 24.77 30.95 28.47
CA GLY A 439 25.51 29.69 28.55
C GLY A 439 24.68 28.45 28.24
N TYR A 440 23.34 28.52 28.23
CA TYR A 440 22.46 27.38 27.99
C TYR A 440 21.15 27.78 27.29
N GLY A 441 20.49 26.82 26.65
CA GLY A 441 19.12 26.99 26.16
C GLY A 441 18.69 25.95 25.11
N VAL A 442 17.39 25.84 24.87
CA VAL A 442 16.84 24.96 23.82
C VAL A 442 16.09 25.80 22.79
N LEU A 443 16.56 25.79 21.55
CA LEU A 443 15.88 26.37 20.40
C LEU A 443 15.06 25.27 19.69
N ILE A 444 13.77 25.50 19.51
CA ILE A 444 12.88 24.60 18.78
C ILE A 444 12.37 25.30 17.52
N ASN A 445 12.71 24.75 16.36
CA ASN A 445 12.25 25.22 15.06
C ASN A 445 11.21 24.25 14.48
N MET A 446 10.09 24.79 14.03
CA MET A 446 9.04 23.98 13.40
C MET A 446 9.28 23.73 11.91
N GLY A 447 9.74 22.53 11.61
CA GLY A 447 9.76 21.96 10.27
C GLY A 447 8.41 21.39 9.84
N SER A 448 8.46 20.37 9.00
CA SER A 448 7.33 19.57 8.51
C SER A 448 7.86 18.23 8.01
N VAL A 449 7.00 17.25 7.75
CA VAL A 449 7.39 16.13 6.88
C VAL A 449 7.83 16.64 5.49
N GLU A 450 7.29 17.78 5.05
CA GLU A 450 7.73 18.49 3.84
C GLU A 450 9.14 19.10 3.96
N SER A 451 9.78 19.07 5.13
CA SER A 451 11.19 19.42 5.28
C SER A 451 12.14 18.45 4.58
N PHE A 452 11.71 17.20 4.39
CA PHE A 452 12.45 16.21 3.62
C PHE A 452 11.63 15.69 2.45
N ASN A 453 10.32 15.45 2.57
CA ASN A 453 9.49 14.89 1.49
C ASN A 453 8.51 15.96 0.93
N PRO A 454 8.89 16.72 -0.10
CA PRO A 454 8.07 17.82 -0.63
C PRO A 454 6.75 17.32 -1.23
N LEU A 455 5.69 18.14 -1.13
CA LEU A 455 4.38 17.86 -1.73
C LEU A 455 4.11 18.77 -2.92
N ALA A 456 3.38 18.22 -3.91
CA ALA A 456 2.76 19.03 -4.94
C ALA A 456 1.80 20.07 -4.31
N TYR A 457 1.67 21.22 -4.98
CA TYR A 457 0.82 22.36 -4.60
C TYR A 457 1.28 23.19 -3.39
N HIS A 458 2.37 22.81 -2.74
CA HIS A 458 2.92 23.49 -1.56
C HIS A 458 4.36 24.00 -1.80
N ALA A 459 4.73 24.33 -3.04
CA ALA A 459 6.13 24.53 -3.44
C ALA A 459 6.92 25.51 -2.55
N SER A 460 6.43 26.73 -2.35
CA SER A 460 7.09 27.72 -1.49
C SER A 460 7.13 27.27 -0.04
N TYR A 461 6.06 26.69 0.49
CA TYR A 461 6.01 26.12 1.84
C TYR A 461 7.05 25.02 2.03
N ALA A 462 7.10 24.01 1.17
CA ALA A 462 8.05 22.92 1.21
C ALA A 462 9.51 23.44 1.14
N ALA A 463 9.80 24.40 0.26
CA ALA A 463 11.10 25.05 0.18
C ALA A 463 11.50 25.70 1.51
N THR A 464 10.59 26.45 2.15
CA THR A 464 10.87 27.03 3.47
C THR A 464 11.12 25.96 4.54
N LYS A 465 10.37 24.86 4.54
CA LYS A 465 10.51 23.78 5.52
C LYS A 465 11.80 22.99 5.34
N GLY A 466 12.27 22.78 4.11
CA GLY A 466 13.61 22.27 3.81
C GLY A 466 14.70 23.23 4.29
N GLY A 467 14.53 24.53 4.03
CA GLY A 467 15.43 25.58 4.51
C GLY A 467 15.58 25.62 6.04
N ILE A 468 14.48 25.52 6.79
CA ILE A 468 14.50 25.48 8.26
C ILE A 468 15.30 24.27 8.79
N ARG A 469 15.13 23.10 8.16
CA ARG A 469 15.85 21.87 8.53
C ARG A 469 17.35 22.05 8.35
N HIS A 470 17.79 22.51 7.18
CA HIS A 470 19.21 22.74 6.92
C HIS A 470 19.80 23.87 7.76
N LEU A 471 19.06 24.97 7.97
CA LEU A 471 19.46 26.05 8.88
C LEU A 471 19.73 25.49 10.29
N SER A 472 18.81 24.70 10.83
CA SER A 472 18.94 24.14 12.19
C SER A 472 20.11 23.16 12.29
N GLN A 473 20.40 22.39 11.23
CA GLN A 473 21.57 21.51 11.18
C GLN A 473 22.88 22.30 11.14
N ALA A 474 22.96 23.34 10.30
CA ALA A 474 24.15 24.18 10.18
C ALA A 474 24.51 24.84 11.52
N ILE A 475 23.53 25.49 12.18
CA ILE A 475 23.76 26.13 13.48
C ILE A 475 24.17 25.10 14.54
N ASN A 476 23.58 23.89 14.54
CA ASN A 476 24.01 22.81 15.44
C ASN A 476 25.50 22.45 15.26
N HIS A 477 26.00 22.46 14.02
CA HIS A 477 27.41 22.20 13.75
C HIS A 477 28.30 23.36 14.22
N GLU A 478 27.86 24.61 14.04
CA GLU A 478 28.56 25.80 14.53
C GLU A 478 28.68 25.80 16.06
N LEU A 479 27.58 25.56 16.79
CA LEU A 479 27.58 25.47 18.25
C LEU A 479 28.53 24.38 18.77
N ARG A 480 28.52 23.20 18.12
CA ARG A 480 29.43 22.10 18.45
C ARG A 480 30.89 22.51 18.28
N LEU A 481 31.22 23.18 17.16
CA LEU A 481 32.59 23.61 16.86
C LEU A 481 33.05 24.77 17.76
N SER A 482 32.12 25.63 18.20
CA SER A 482 32.38 26.71 19.16
C SER A 482 32.38 26.26 20.63
N GLY A 483 32.17 24.97 20.92
CA GLY A 483 32.19 24.44 22.28
C GLY A 483 30.93 24.75 23.13
N ASN A 484 29.86 25.27 22.53
CA ASN A 484 28.60 25.58 23.20
C ASN A 484 27.74 24.33 23.41
N LYS A 485 28.17 23.43 24.31
CA LYS A 485 27.55 22.10 24.52
C LYS A 485 26.17 22.13 25.19
N ASP A 486 25.86 23.19 25.94
CA ASP A 486 24.59 23.32 26.68
C ASP A 486 23.50 24.10 25.92
N ILE A 487 23.75 24.39 24.63
CA ILE A 487 22.81 25.03 23.71
C ILE A 487 22.40 23.99 22.67
N GLU A 488 21.11 23.67 22.63
CA GLU A 488 20.57 22.58 21.82
C GLU A 488 19.54 23.12 20.81
N ILE A 489 19.59 22.63 19.57
CA ILE A 489 18.64 23.00 18.53
C ILE A 489 17.89 21.77 18.04
N VAL A 490 16.57 21.86 18.07
CA VAL A 490 15.65 20.78 17.72
C VAL A 490 14.77 21.23 16.55
N THR A 491 14.76 20.47 15.47
CA THR A 491 13.76 20.57 14.41
C THR A 491 12.63 19.56 14.66
N ILE A 492 11.41 20.05 14.86
CA ILE A 492 10.22 19.21 14.97
C ILE A 492 9.57 19.09 13.58
N GLU A 493 9.33 17.87 13.12
CA GLU A 493 8.86 17.57 11.76
C GLU A 493 7.51 16.85 11.82
N PRO A 494 6.41 17.59 12.00
CA PRO A 494 5.10 16.98 12.17
C PRO A 494 4.55 16.40 10.86
N TRP A 495 3.86 15.27 10.96
CA TRP A 495 2.88 14.86 9.94
C TRP A 495 1.73 15.88 9.89
N ALA A 496 1.00 15.94 8.77
CA ALA A 496 -0.22 16.74 8.65
C ALA A 496 -1.15 16.50 9.84
N ALA A 497 -1.64 17.57 10.47
CA ALA A 497 -2.51 17.48 11.65
C ALA A 497 -3.78 18.32 11.47
N ASP A 498 -4.81 17.97 12.23
CA ASP A 498 -6.09 18.70 12.22
C ASP A 498 -5.99 20.00 13.04
N THR A 499 -5.34 21.01 12.47
CA THR A 499 -5.17 22.34 13.06
C THR A 499 -5.84 23.42 12.19
N PRO A 500 -6.00 24.65 12.70
CA PRO A 500 -6.48 25.78 11.90
C PRO A 500 -5.62 26.14 10.68
N PHE A 501 -4.42 25.55 10.51
CA PHE A 501 -3.55 25.77 9.35
C PHE A 501 -4.30 25.69 8.01
N TRP A 502 -5.18 24.69 7.85
CA TRP A 502 -5.94 24.51 6.60
C TRP A 502 -7.03 25.56 6.36
N GLN A 503 -7.41 26.31 7.40
CA GLN A 503 -8.29 27.48 7.27
C GLN A 503 -7.48 28.74 7.02
N HIS A 504 -6.28 28.82 7.61
CA HIS A 504 -5.39 29.98 7.59
C HIS A 504 -4.44 30.03 6.40
N ALA A 505 -4.26 28.93 5.68
CA ALA A 505 -3.42 28.88 4.49
C ALA A 505 -4.04 29.73 3.37
N ALA A 506 -3.18 30.45 2.65
CA ALA A 506 -3.56 31.01 1.37
C ALA A 506 -3.91 29.85 0.43
N ASN A 507 -5.00 29.98 -0.33
CA ASN A 507 -5.55 28.91 -1.12
C ASN A 507 -5.95 29.43 -2.49
N TYR A 508 -5.20 29.00 -3.50
CA TYR A 508 -5.37 29.30 -4.92
C TYR A 508 -5.67 28.04 -5.73
N SER A 509 -5.94 26.91 -5.06
CA SER A 509 -6.27 25.65 -5.72
C SER A 509 -7.66 25.61 -6.37
N GLY A 510 -8.50 26.61 -6.09
CA GLY A 510 -9.92 26.64 -6.48
C GLY A 510 -10.78 25.61 -5.74
N ARG A 511 -10.22 24.89 -4.76
CA ARG A 511 -10.85 23.81 -4.00
C ARG A 511 -10.63 23.98 -2.50
N THR A 512 -11.41 23.35 -1.64
CA THR A 512 -11.22 23.44 -0.18
C THR A 512 -9.87 22.85 0.25
N ALA A 513 -9.07 23.60 1.02
CA ALA A 513 -7.78 23.13 1.53
C ALA A 513 -7.92 21.97 2.52
N ARG A 514 -7.37 20.79 2.20
CA ARG A 514 -7.48 19.58 3.04
C ARG A 514 -6.38 18.54 2.78
N MET A 515 -6.15 17.64 3.73
CA MET A 515 -5.17 16.55 3.61
C MET A 515 -5.71 15.24 4.18
N ALA A 516 -5.36 14.13 3.55
CA ALA A 516 -5.71 12.79 4.03
C ALA A 516 -4.89 12.40 5.27
N ALA A 517 -5.46 11.48 6.08
CA ALA A 517 -4.77 10.83 7.19
C ALA A 517 -4.12 11.78 8.21
N MET A 518 -4.73 12.94 8.50
CA MET A 518 -4.21 13.87 9.51
C MET A 518 -4.12 13.25 10.91
N ASP A 519 -3.14 13.68 11.70
CA ASP A 519 -2.98 13.31 13.11
C ASP A 519 -3.68 14.31 14.06
N HIS A 520 -3.86 13.91 15.31
CA HIS A 520 -4.37 14.81 16.35
C HIS A 520 -3.26 15.77 16.81
N PRO A 521 -3.53 17.08 16.97
CA PRO A 521 -2.49 18.07 17.29
C PRO A 521 -1.70 17.79 18.57
N GLN A 522 -2.34 17.14 19.56
CA GLN A 522 -1.71 16.78 20.83
C GLN A 522 -0.41 15.97 20.67
N LYS A 523 -0.27 15.18 19.59
CA LYS A 523 0.98 14.45 19.34
C LYS A 523 2.19 15.38 19.18
N VAL A 524 1.98 16.51 18.48
CA VAL A 524 3.02 17.53 18.25
C VAL A 524 3.25 18.33 19.52
N VAL A 525 2.19 18.69 20.25
CA VAL A 525 2.30 19.35 21.56
C VAL A 525 3.18 18.53 22.50
N ASN A 526 2.89 17.23 22.65
CA ASN A 526 3.68 16.33 23.50
C ASN A 526 5.14 16.20 23.04
N ALA A 527 5.38 16.18 21.73
CA ALA A 527 6.73 16.11 21.17
C ALA A 527 7.56 17.35 21.49
N VAL A 528 6.95 18.55 21.39
CA VAL A 528 7.59 19.82 21.74
C VAL A 528 7.93 19.88 23.23
N LEU A 529 6.99 19.53 24.11
CA LEU A 529 7.22 19.50 25.57
C LEU A 529 8.31 18.49 25.97
N ARG A 530 8.48 17.41 25.20
CA ARG A 530 9.56 16.45 25.46
C ARG A 530 10.89 16.97 24.93
N ALA A 531 10.90 17.58 23.75
CA ALA A 531 12.09 18.12 23.13
C ALA A 531 12.76 19.20 23.98
N SER A 532 11.98 19.99 24.73
CA SER A 532 12.51 20.96 25.68
C SER A 532 13.22 20.37 26.90
N LEU A 533 12.98 19.09 27.22
CA LEU A 533 13.65 18.38 28.33
C LEU A 533 14.74 17.42 27.84
N ARG A 534 14.53 16.82 26.68
CA ARG A 534 15.36 15.78 26.08
C ARG A 534 15.54 16.10 24.59
N PRO A 535 16.36 17.10 24.26
CA PRO A 535 16.54 17.55 22.90
C PRO A 535 17.10 16.43 22.02
N ARG A 536 16.62 16.38 20.78
CA ARG A 536 17.17 15.58 19.69
C ARG A 536 17.11 16.44 18.45
N ARG A 537 18.20 16.46 17.68
CA ARG A 537 18.35 17.37 16.52
C ARG A 537 17.13 17.38 15.59
N GLU A 538 16.55 16.21 15.32
CA GLU A 538 15.41 16.08 14.40
C GLU A 538 14.37 15.09 14.92
N ILE A 539 13.11 15.52 14.98
CA ILE A 539 12.00 14.73 15.52
C ILE A 539 10.84 14.66 14.53
N PRO A 540 10.79 13.64 13.65
CA PRO A 540 9.58 13.30 12.90
C PRO A 540 8.48 12.84 13.87
N VAL A 541 7.37 13.58 13.91
CA VAL A 541 6.31 13.35 14.90
C VAL A 541 5.27 12.38 14.35
N GLY A 542 5.15 11.24 15.03
CA GLY A 542 4.21 10.17 14.68
C GLY A 542 4.83 9.13 13.74
N TRP A 543 4.25 7.93 13.73
CA TRP A 543 4.76 6.81 12.95
C TRP A 543 4.70 7.08 11.44
N LYS A 544 3.69 7.84 10.97
CA LYS A 544 3.55 8.23 9.56
C LYS A 544 4.75 9.07 9.09
N ALA A 545 5.11 10.12 9.83
CA ALA A 545 6.27 10.94 9.54
C ALA A 545 7.58 10.11 9.52
N LYS A 546 7.75 9.20 10.48
CA LYS A 546 8.91 8.30 10.53
C LYS A 546 8.97 7.34 9.35
N ALA A 547 7.85 6.70 9.03
CA ALA A 547 7.72 5.77 7.91
C ALA A 547 8.02 6.48 6.58
N THR A 548 7.47 7.67 6.37
CA THR A 548 7.80 8.50 5.20
C THR A 548 9.27 8.88 5.16
N ARG A 549 9.89 9.21 6.30
CA ARG A 549 11.33 9.52 6.35
C ARG A 549 12.20 8.31 5.96
N ILE A 550 11.83 7.11 6.40
CA ILE A 550 12.52 5.87 6.03
C ILE A 550 12.30 5.58 4.55
N PHE A 551 11.06 5.65 4.08
CA PHE A 551 10.70 5.42 2.68
C PHE A 551 11.45 6.37 1.74
N HIS A 552 11.48 7.65 2.07
CA HIS A 552 12.21 8.66 1.30
C HIS A 552 13.72 8.38 1.27
N ARG A 553 14.32 7.91 2.38
CA ARG A 553 15.75 7.56 2.37
C ARG A 553 16.09 6.39 1.47
N ILE A 554 15.14 5.46 1.26
CA ILE A 554 15.35 4.28 0.42
C ILE A 554 15.07 4.61 -1.05
N THR A 555 13.95 5.28 -1.33
CA THR A 555 13.55 5.67 -2.69
C THR A 555 12.96 7.07 -2.69
N PRO A 556 13.81 8.11 -2.84
CA PRO A 556 13.37 9.50 -2.90
C PRO A 556 12.27 9.75 -3.93
N HIS A 557 12.51 9.36 -5.19
CA HIS A 557 11.55 9.56 -6.26
C HIS A 557 10.24 8.79 -6.04
N GLY A 558 10.31 7.60 -5.44
CA GLY A 558 9.13 6.81 -5.12
C GLY A 558 8.26 7.47 -4.05
N SER A 559 8.86 7.96 -2.97
CA SER A 559 8.13 8.62 -1.89
C SER A 559 7.54 9.95 -2.31
N GLU A 560 8.29 10.75 -3.07
CA GLU A 560 7.85 12.03 -3.62
C GLU A 560 6.66 11.83 -4.57
N ARG A 561 6.77 10.90 -5.53
CA ARG A 561 5.69 10.62 -6.50
C ARG A 561 4.43 10.10 -5.80
N PHE A 562 4.58 9.19 -4.84
CA PHE A 562 3.44 8.71 -4.04
C PHE A 562 2.76 9.86 -3.29
N SER A 563 3.53 10.68 -2.60
CA SER A 563 3.01 11.77 -1.78
C SER A 563 2.36 12.88 -2.63
N ALA A 564 2.95 13.19 -3.79
CA ALA A 564 2.37 14.10 -4.78
C ALA A 564 1.02 13.60 -5.30
N ASN A 565 0.90 12.30 -5.61
CA ASN A 565 -0.36 11.70 -6.06
C ASN A 565 -1.44 11.72 -4.97
N VAL A 566 -1.07 11.49 -3.70
CA VAL A 566 -1.99 11.60 -2.56
C VAL A 566 -2.48 13.04 -2.39
N ALA A 567 -1.57 14.02 -2.43
CA ALA A 567 -1.91 15.44 -2.36
C ALA A 567 -2.83 15.85 -3.52
N HIS A 568 -2.50 15.46 -4.76
CA HIS A 568 -3.32 15.70 -5.94
C HIS A 568 -4.73 15.13 -5.80
N ARG A 569 -4.86 13.88 -5.35
CA ARG A 569 -6.17 13.26 -5.13
C ARG A 569 -6.96 14.01 -4.05
N SER A 570 -6.33 14.35 -2.93
CA SER A 570 -6.99 14.96 -1.77
C SER A 570 -7.41 16.42 -2.01
N GLN A 571 -6.53 17.23 -2.60
CA GLN A 571 -6.71 18.67 -2.73
C GLN A 571 -7.34 19.08 -4.07
N ILE A 572 -6.94 18.44 -5.17
CA ILE A 572 -7.36 18.85 -6.51
C ILE A 572 -8.52 18.01 -7.03
N LYS A 573 -8.39 16.67 -7.01
CA LYS A 573 -9.37 15.77 -7.65
C LYS A 573 -10.66 15.63 -6.85
N THR A 574 -10.57 15.49 -5.53
CA THR A 574 -11.74 15.21 -4.68
C THR A 574 -12.28 16.46 -3.97
N ALA A 575 -11.42 17.47 -3.80
CA ALA A 575 -11.71 18.85 -3.44
C ALA A 575 -13.13 19.37 -3.80
N PRO A 576 -14.09 19.68 -2.91
CA PRO A 576 -15.18 20.58 -3.28
C PRO A 576 -14.61 21.93 -3.75
N PRO A 577 -15.26 22.61 -4.71
CA PRO A 577 -14.88 23.98 -5.09
C PRO A 577 -14.88 24.93 -3.89
N ALA A 578 -13.93 25.86 -3.87
CA ALA A 578 -13.85 26.93 -2.88
C ALA A 578 -13.26 28.19 -3.51
N PRO A 579 -13.67 29.38 -3.05
CA PRO A 579 -13.09 30.63 -3.52
C PRO A 579 -11.60 30.71 -3.15
N VAL A 580 -10.84 31.42 -3.98
CA VAL A 580 -9.45 31.72 -3.69
C VAL A 580 -9.34 32.70 -2.52
N THR A 581 -8.25 32.61 -1.75
CA THR A 581 -8.02 33.51 -0.61
C THR A 581 -6.53 33.61 -0.27
N SER A 582 -6.08 34.79 0.17
CA SER A 582 -4.75 34.99 0.77
C SER A 582 -4.61 34.40 2.17
N GLY A 583 -5.69 33.86 2.74
CA GLY A 583 -5.73 33.30 4.08
C GLY A 583 -5.19 34.29 5.11
N SER A 584 -4.23 33.84 5.93
CA SER A 584 -3.62 34.63 7.00
C SER A 584 -2.27 35.28 6.64
N ALA A 585 -1.80 35.14 5.39
CA ALA A 585 -0.45 35.54 4.97
C ALA A 585 -0.19 37.04 5.19
N PHE A 586 -1.12 37.89 4.75
CA PHE A 586 -1.04 39.34 4.91
C PHE A 586 -1.82 39.83 6.13
N LYS A 587 -3.11 39.49 6.21
CA LYS A 587 -4.00 39.90 7.30
C LYS A 587 -4.31 38.71 8.21
N PRO A 588 -4.27 38.85 9.54
CA PRO A 588 -4.67 37.78 10.43
C PRO A 588 -6.14 37.38 10.23
N MET A 589 -6.44 36.08 10.37
CA MET A 589 -7.83 35.60 10.37
C MET A 589 -8.46 35.72 11.77
N SER A 590 -9.75 36.06 11.82
CA SER A 590 -10.52 36.13 13.08
C SER A 590 -10.93 34.75 13.60
N THR A 591 -11.15 33.80 12.70
CA THR A 591 -11.58 32.42 13.00
C THR A 591 -10.38 31.46 13.14
N GLY A 592 -10.62 30.26 13.66
CA GLY A 592 -9.59 29.23 13.80
C GLY A 592 -8.56 29.54 14.89
N THR A 593 -8.98 30.05 16.05
CA THR A 593 -8.11 30.37 17.19
C THR A 593 -7.84 29.19 18.13
N GLY A 594 -8.54 28.07 17.95
CA GLY A 594 -8.38 26.87 18.79
C GLY A 594 -7.13 26.03 18.46
N VAL A 595 -6.94 24.96 19.24
CA VAL A 595 -5.87 23.96 18.98
C VAL A 595 -6.19 23.10 17.76
N THR A 596 -7.45 22.68 17.62
CA THR A 596 -7.93 21.87 16.49
C THR A 596 -8.60 22.74 15.42
N GLY A 597 -8.46 22.34 14.15
CA GLY A 597 -9.09 23.04 13.02
C GLY A 597 -10.48 22.50 12.64
N GLY A 598 -10.91 21.37 13.17
CA GLY A 598 -12.17 20.72 12.78
C GLY A 598 -12.21 20.29 11.30
N VAL A 599 -11.04 20.16 10.67
CA VAL A 599 -10.89 19.89 9.23
C VAL A 599 -11.34 18.48 8.92
N LYS A 600 -11.04 17.50 9.78
CA LYS A 600 -11.53 16.13 9.59
C LYS A 600 -13.06 16.06 9.60
N ALA A 601 -13.70 16.76 10.53
CA ALA A 601 -15.16 16.82 10.61
C ALA A 601 -15.75 17.53 9.40
N ARG A 602 -15.12 18.62 8.93
CA ARG A 602 -15.50 19.31 7.68
C ARG A 602 -15.40 18.38 6.47
N MET A 603 -14.27 17.68 6.31
CA MET A 603 -14.05 16.72 5.22
C MET A 603 -15.08 15.59 5.22
N LYS A 604 -15.46 15.08 6.40
CA LYS A 604 -16.50 14.05 6.51
C LYS A 604 -17.83 14.56 5.93
N ARG A 605 -18.27 15.75 6.33
CA ARG A 605 -19.49 16.40 5.81
C ARG A 605 -19.41 16.67 4.31
N GLU A 606 -18.27 17.18 3.83
CA GLU A 606 -18.03 17.42 2.40
C GLU A 606 -18.15 16.12 1.57
N ASN A 607 -17.60 15.02 2.07
CA ASN A 607 -17.64 13.73 1.39
C ASN A 607 -19.04 13.10 1.41
N GLU A 608 -19.79 13.26 2.50
CA GLU A 608 -21.19 12.82 2.61
C GLU A 608 -22.07 13.59 1.61
N ALA A 609 -21.98 14.92 1.59
CA ALA A 609 -22.72 15.76 0.65
C ALA A 609 -22.37 15.47 -0.83
N GLY A 610 -21.14 15.04 -1.10
CA GLY A 610 -20.71 14.63 -2.44
C GLY A 610 -21.28 13.29 -2.90
N LYS A 611 -21.69 12.40 -1.98
CA LYS A 611 -22.37 11.13 -2.30
C LYS A 611 -23.83 11.37 -2.66
N THR A 612 -24.53 12.17 -1.87
CA THR A 612 -25.95 12.51 -2.09
C THR A 612 -26.22 13.30 -3.38
N LYS A 613 -25.19 13.90 -4.00
CA LYS A 613 -25.30 14.55 -5.31
C LYS A 613 -25.04 13.63 -6.51
N ARG A 614 -24.63 12.37 -6.26
CA ARG A 614 -24.32 11.36 -7.29
C ARG A 614 -25.38 10.26 -7.37
N GLU A 615 -26.18 10.11 -6.32
CA GLU A 615 -27.50 9.46 -6.34
C GLU A 615 -28.52 10.45 -6.91
#